data_AF-A0A6N3C3M5-F1
#
_entry.id   AF-A0A6N3C3M5-F1
#
_cell.length_a   1.000
_cell.length_b   1.000
_cell.length_c   1.000
_cell.angle_alpha   90.00
_cell.angle_beta   90.00
_cell.angle_gamma   90.00
#
_symmetry.space_group_name_H-M   'P 1'
#
loop_
_entity.id
_entity.type
_entity.pdbx_description
1 polymer ?
#
loop_
_entity_poly.entity_id
_entity_poly.type
_entity_poly.pdbx_seq_one_letter_code
_entity_poly.pdbx_strand_id
1 'polypeptide(L)'
;MHAWEQIQESIEFIESHLGEELSIRDLAEKAALSPFYYQRLFRRLVKKPAAEYIRLRRMAKATEALLSKDRRILDIAVELGFSSHEHFSRTFKSTFGMTPEEYRSHPKTLNRMTKPELLLHYTLIDEGVPLITDGIVLEINRRQVKEPIRFIGMEKTMPVQFTAGLGTESGIDPLDFLWRGFHKQKENTSGLFLEEEIGVSYPCPDPGYFNYFAGARAGTEAAAGYREWKLPEGEYIVCSFEAENFEALVMDALYKAQQYFYGTWIPKHKLQTEPFCAERYADHSPETGSIEIWAKVIQP
;
A
#
# COMPACT_ATOMS: atom_id res chain seq x y z
N MET A 1 29.20 -3.50 -4.50
CA MET A 1 28.16 -4.29 -3.82
C MET A 1 27.83 -3.61 -2.51
N HIS A 2 26.65 -3.01 -2.43
CA HIS A 2 26.13 -2.43 -1.20
C HIS A 2 25.44 -3.51 -0.38
N ALA A 3 25.52 -3.43 0.95
CA ALA A 3 24.96 -4.46 1.83
C ALA A 3 23.44 -4.65 1.67
N TRP A 4 22.71 -3.64 1.15
CA TRP A 4 21.28 -3.75 0.88
C TRP A 4 20.97 -4.63 -0.35
N GLU A 5 21.86 -4.69 -1.34
CA GLU A 5 21.68 -5.52 -2.55
C GLU A 5 21.64 -6.99 -2.17
N GLN A 6 22.53 -7.43 -1.28
CA GLN A 6 22.56 -8.80 -0.76
C GLN A 6 21.31 -9.17 0.04
N ILE A 7 20.71 -8.19 0.74
CA ILE A 7 19.43 -8.42 1.40
C ILE A 7 18.28 -8.44 0.38
N GLN A 8 18.31 -7.61 -0.67
CA GLN A 8 17.33 -7.68 -1.76
C GLN A 8 17.37 -9.05 -2.43
N GLU A 9 18.55 -9.57 -2.78
CA GLU A 9 18.70 -10.92 -3.36
C GLU A 9 18.22 -12.04 -2.43
N SER A 10 18.29 -11.82 -1.11
CA SER A 10 17.73 -12.73 -0.11
C SER A 10 16.21 -12.64 -0.07
N ILE A 11 15.63 -11.44 -0.17
CA ILE A 11 14.18 -11.22 -0.31
C ILE A 11 13.65 -11.93 -1.55
N GLU A 12 14.28 -11.73 -2.72
CA GLU A 12 13.87 -12.40 -3.97
C GLU A 12 13.88 -13.93 -3.86
N PHE A 13 14.89 -14.45 -3.17
CA PHE A 13 14.98 -15.89 -2.91
C PHE A 13 13.84 -16.36 -1.99
N ILE A 14 13.57 -15.64 -0.89
CA ILE A 14 12.46 -15.96 0.00
C ILE A 14 11.13 -15.98 -0.77
N GLU A 15 10.86 -14.95 -1.58
CA GLU A 15 9.60 -14.81 -2.31
C GLU A 15 9.36 -15.96 -3.31
N SER A 16 10.43 -16.42 -3.97
CA SER A 16 10.37 -17.55 -4.90
C SER A 16 10.28 -18.93 -4.23
N HIS A 17 10.57 -19.03 -2.92
CA HIS A 17 10.61 -20.29 -2.18
C HIS A 17 9.70 -20.27 -0.93
N LEU A 18 8.63 -19.46 -0.94
CA LEU A 18 7.73 -19.31 0.22
C LEU A 18 7.09 -20.62 0.65
N GLY A 19 6.93 -21.60 -0.24
CA GLY A 19 6.37 -22.93 0.08
C GLY A 19 7.35 -23.89 0.76
N GLU A 20 8.64 -23.55 0.80
CA GLU A 20 9.71 -24.45 1.23
C GLU A 20 10.16 -24.19 2.69
N GLU A 21 10.92 -25.11 3.27
CA GLU A 21 11.56 -24.87 4.56
C GLU A 21 12.80 -24.00 4.38
N LEU A 22 12.73 -22.75 4.85
CA LEU A 22 13.81 -21.77 4.74
C LEU A 22 14.50 -21.58 6.09
N SER A 23 15.77 -21.96 6.19
CA SER A 23 16.57 -21.71 7.40
C SER A 23 17.31 -20.37 7.31
N ILE A 24 17.51 -19.72 8.46
CA ILE A 24 18.30 -18.49 8.54
C ILE A 24 19.73 -18.71 8.07
N ARG A 25 20.27 -19.92 8.27
CA ARG A 25 21.62 -20.25 7.86
C ARG A 25 21.73 -20.20 6.33
N ASP A 26 20.80 -20.81 5.62
CA ASP A 26 20.80 -20.85 4.15
C ASP A 26 20.65 -19.44 3.56
N LEU A 27 19.75 -18.64 4.15
CA LEU A 27 19.55 -17.25 3.74
C LEU A 27 20.79 -16.37 3.96
N ALA A 28 21.50 -16.59 5.08
CA ALA A 28 22.73 -15.87 5.40
C ALA A 28 23.89 -16.29 4.48
N GLU A 29 24.04 -17.60 4.24
CA GLU A 29 25.04 -18.13 3.29
C GLU A 29 24.80 -17.57 1.88
N LYS A 30 23.54 -17.50 1.43
CA LYS A 30 23.19 -16.91 0.12
C LYS A 30 23.52 -15.42 0.02
N ALA A 31 23.40 -14.68 1.13
CA ALA A 31 23.76 -13.27 1.20
C ALA A 31 25.27 -13.04 1.49
N ALA A 32 26.09 -14.11 1.56
CA ALA A 32 27.49 -14.07 1.96
C ALA A 32 27.74 -13.41 3.34
N LEU A 33 26.83 -13.63 4.29
CA LEU A 33 26.88 -13.06 5.65
C LEU A 33 26.90 -14.15 6.71
N SER A 34 27.42 -13.82 7.90
CA SER A 34 27.20 -14.68 9.07
C SER A 34 25.72 -14.64 9.49
N PRO A 35 25.15 -15.72 10.05
CA PRO A 35 23.75 -15.75 10.47
C PRO A 35 23.34 -14.61 11.41
N PHE A 36 24.22 -14.26 12.36
CA PHE A 36 24.00 -13.16 13.29
C PHE A 36 23.92 -11.81 12.57
N TYR A 37 24.87 -11.53 11.67
CA TYR A 37 24.90 -10.27 10.95
C TYR A 37 23.74 -10.16 9.95
N TYR A 38 23.43 -11.26 9.25
CA TYR A 38 22.28 -11.36 8.35
C TYR A 38 20.97 -10.99 9.07
N GLN A 39 20.66 -11.63 10.20
CA GLN A 39 19.42 -11.34 10.94
C GLN A 39 19.32 -9.86 11.36
N ARG A 40 20.43 -9.30 11.85
CA ARG A 40 20.48 -7.89 12.29
C ARG A 40 20.28 -6.94 11.10
N LEU A 41 20.96 -7.19 9.99
CA LEU A 41 20.87 -6.35 8.80
C LEU A 41 19.49 -6.48 8.13
N PHE A 42 18.99 -7.70 7.96
CA PHE A 42 17.66 -7.98 7.42
C PHE A 42 16.60 -7.24 8.21
N ARG A 43 16.56 -7.40 9.55
CA ARG A 43 15.59 -6.68 10.40
C ARG A 43 15.72 -5.17 10.28
N ARG A 44 16.93 -4.63 10.14
CA ARG A 44 17.15 -3.18 9.99
C ARG A 44 16.55 -2.64 8.69
N LEU A 45 16.73 -3.37 7.59
CA LEU A 45 16.30 -2.95 6.25
C LEU A 45 14.82 -3.27 6.02
N VAL A 46 14.39 -4.50 6.31
CA VAL A 46 13.03 -5.03 6.09
C VAL A 46 12.05 -4.67 7.22
N LYS A 47 12.54 -4.12 8.34
CA LYS A 47 11.78 -3.77 9.55
C LYS A 47 11.14 -4.94 10.30
N LYS A 48 11.23 -6.16 9.76
CA LYS A 48 10.78 -7.41 10.39
C LYS A 48 11.93 -8.43 10.46
N PRO A 49 12.01 -9.27 11.50
CA PRO A 49 12.86 -10.46 11.48
C PRO A 49 12.54 -11.36 10.27
N ALA A 50 13.54 -12.03 9.70
CA ALA A 50 13.35 -12.85 8.48
C ALA A 50 12.28 -13.94 8.64
N ALA A 51 12.23 -14.65 9.77
CA ALA A 51 11.21 -15.66 10.03
C ALA A 51 9.79 -15.07 10.11
N GLU A 52 9.66 -13.87 10.69
CA GLU A 52 8.37 -13.16 10.74
C GLU A 52 7.96 -12.67 9.35
N TYR A 53 8.92 -12.14 8.58
CA TYR A 53 8.72 -11.75 7.19
C TYR A 53 8.18 -12.91 6.34
N ILE A 54 8.86 -14.07 6.35
CA ILE A 54 8.43 -15.28 5.62
C ILE A 54 6.98 -15.64 5.98
N ARG A 55 6.67 -15.68 7.28
CA ARG A 55 5.32 -16.00 7.76
C ARG A 55 4.28 -15.00 7.25
N LEU A 56 4.56 -13.69 7.35
CA LEU A 56 3.63 -12.66 6.89
C LEU A 56 3.46 -12.67 5.36
N ARG A 57 4.52 -12.93 4.60
CA ARG A 57 4.46 -13.07 3.14
C ARG A 57 3.68 -14.30 2.69
N ARG A 58 3.84 -15.43 3.39
CA ARG A 58 2.95 -16.60 3.20
C ARG A 58 1.49 -16.23 3.44
N MET A 59 1.19 -15.46 4.50
CA MET A 59 -0.19 -15.01 4.77
C MET A 59 -0.70 -14.04 3.70
N ALA A 60 0.14 -13.13 3.19
CA ALA A 60 -0.21 -12.29 2.05
C ALA A 60 -0.58 -13.13 0.82
N LYS A 61 0.24 -14.10 0.44
CA LYS A 61 -0.05 -15.04 -0.66
C LYS A 61 -1.28 -15.91 -0.42
N ALA A 62 -1.55 -16.27 0.83
CA ALA A 62 -2.77 -16.97 1.18
C ALA A 62 -4.02 -16.15 0.88
N THR A 63 -4.01 -14.83 1.09
CA THR A 63 -5.17 -13.97 0.78
C THR A 63 -5.53 -14.03 -0.70
N GLU A 64 -4.54 -13.89 -1.59
CA GLU A 64 -4.72 -14.01 -3.05
C GLU A 64 -5.29 -15.39 -3.42
N ALA A 65 -4.70 -16.47 -2.89
CA ALA A 65 -5.11 -17.83 -3.19
C ALA A 65 -6.52 -18.19 -2.67
N LEU A 66 -6.95 -17.60 -1.55
CA LEU A 66 -8.25 -17.87 -0.92
C LEU A 66 -9.43 -17.28 -1.69
N LEU A 67 -9.20 -16.30 -2.57
CA LEU A 67 -10.23 -15.72 -3.44
C LEU A 67 -10.73 -16.74 -4.48
N SER A 68 -9.87 -17.68 -4.89
CA SER A 68 -10.28 -18.82 -5.71
C SER A 68 -11.03 -19.86 -4.87
N LYS A 69 -12.32 -20.05 -5.17
CA LYS A 69 -13.19 -21.00 -4.43
C LYS A 69 -12.96 -22.46 -4.81
N ASP A 70 -12.27 -22.72 -5.92
CA ASP A 70 -12.06 -24.06 -6.47
C ASP A 70 -10.94 -24.83 -5.76
N ARG A 71 -10.14 -24.15 -4.94
CA ARG A 71 -9.01 -24.74 -4.22
C ARG A 71 -9.36 -25.04 -2.76
N ARG A 72 -9.00 -26.22 -2.26
CA ARG A 72 -9.20 -26.53 -0.83
C ARG A 72 -8.24 -25.69 0.02
N ILE A 73 -8.72 -25.19 1.16
CA ILE A 73 -7.91 -24.38 2.08
C ILE A 73 -6.68 -25.17 2.55
N LEU A 74 -6.83 -26.48 2.75
CA LEU A 74 -5.71 -27.36 3.10
C LEU A 74 -4.62 -27.39 2.03
N ASP A 75 -4.98 -27.43 0.74
CA ASP A 75 -3.99 -27.45 -0.35
C ASP A 75 -3.19 -26.14 -0.37
N ILE A 76 -3.89 -25.01 -0.21
CA ILE A 76 -3.26 -23.67 -0.09
C ILE A 76 -2.29 -23.64 1.11
N ALA A 77 -2.69 -24.19 2.25
CA ALA A 77 -1.84 -24.24 3.44
C ALA A 77 -0.56 -25.05 3.20
N VAL A 78 -0.68 -26.24 2.61
CA VAL A 78 0.45 -27.13 2.31
C VAL A 78 1.41 -26.48 1.30
N GLU A 79 0.88 -25.89 0.23
CA GLU A 79 1.69 -25.19 -0.78
C GLU A 79 2.46 -23.99 -0.20
N LEU A 80 1.93 -23.35 0.84
CA LEU A 80 2.60 -22.25 1.55
C LEU A 80 3.49 -22.74 2.71
N GLY A 81 3.82 -24.03 2.74
CA GLY A 81 4.76 -24.61 3.69
C GLY A 81 4.22 -24.74 5.12
N PHE A 82 2.89 -24.85 5.30
CA PHE A 82 2.29 -25.16 6.59
C PHE A 82 2.08 -26.66 6.76
N SER A 83 2.43 -27.18 7.94
CA SER A 83 2.32 -28.61 8.26
C SER A 83 0.89 -29.08 8.55
N SER A 84 -0.04 -28.17 8.82
CA SER A 84 -1.45 -28.51 9.08
C SER A 84 -2.41 -27.36 8.83
N HIS A 85 -3.67 -27.70 8.55
CA HIS A 85 -4.76 -26.74 8.43
C HIS A 85 -4.98 -25.93 9.72
N GLU A 86 -4.87 -26.57 10.88
CA GLU A 86 -5.04 -25.90 12.17
C GLU A 86 -3.98 -24.82 12.39
N HIS A 87 -2.71 -25.14 12.11
CA HIS A 87 -1.64 -24.16 12.26
C HIS A 87 -1.82 -22.98 11.32
N PHE A 88 -2.16 -23.25 10.05
CA PHE A 88 -2.45 -22.23 9.05
C PHE A 88 -3.61 -21.33 9.48
N SER A 89 -4.76 -21.92 9.84
CA SER A 89 -5.97 -21.17 10.23
C SER A 89 -5.72 -20.29 11.46
N ARG A 90 -5.01 -20.80 12.48
CA ARG A 90 -4.63 -20.02 13.66
C ARG A 90 -3.70 -18.86 13.30
N THR A 91 -2.69 -19.11 12.46
CA THR A 91 -1.77 -18.05 12.02
C THR A 91 -2.53 -16.98 11.23
N PHE A 92 -3.34 -17.37 10.25
CA PHE A 92 -4.14 -16.46 9.43
C PHE A 92 -5.08 -15.60 10.30
N LYS A 93 -5.79 -16.23 11.25
CA LYS A 93 -6.64 -15.50 12.21
C LYS A 93 -5.86 -14.54 13.09
N SER A 94 -4.66 -14.93 13.55
CA SER A 94 -3.80 -14.03 14.34
C SER A 94 -3.26 -12.86 13.52
N THR A 95 -3.06 -13.05 12.21
CA THR A 95 -2.51 -12.03 11.31
C THR A 95 -3.58 -11.04 10.83
N PHE A 96 -4.78 -11.51 10.50
CA PHE A 96 -5.82 -10.67 9.90
C PHE A 96 -7.06 -10.45 10.78
N GLY A 97 -7.17 -11.14 11.91
CA GLY A 97 -8.33 -11.06 12.81
C GLY A 97 -9.55 -11.89 12.39
N MET A 98 -9.45 -12.64 11.29
CA MET A 98 -10.51 -13.53 10.80
C MET A 98 -9.91 -14.82 10.24
N THR A 99 -10.69 -15.90 10.23
CA THR A 99 -10.26 -17.21 9.71
C THR A 99 -10.21 -17.23 8.18
N PRO A 100 -9.45 -18.18 7.57
CA PRO A 100 -9.44 -18.37 6.12
C PRO A 100 -10.82 -18.63 5.51
N GLU A 101 -11.67 -19.39 6.22
CA GLU A 101 -13.05 -19.70 5.78
C GLU A 101 -13.95 -18.47 5.80
N GLU A 102 -13.88 -17.66 6.86
CA GLU A 102 -14.61 -16.38 6.95
C GLU A 102 -14.18 -15.44 5.83
N TYR A 103 -12.86 -15.32 5.59
CA TYR A 103 -12.31 -14.48 4.54
C TYR A 103 -12.76 -14.92 3.14
N ARG A 104 -12.66 -16.23 2.85
CA ARG A 104 -13.12 -16.80 1.57
C ARG A 104 -14.62 -16.58 1.33
N SER A 105 -15.42 -16.68 2.39
CA SER A 105 -16.87 -16.52 2.29
C SER A 105 -17.26 -15.05 2.10
N HIS A 106 -16.57 -14.14 2.79
CA HIS A 106 -16.83 -12.70 2.76
C HIS A 106 -15.53 -11.91 2.68
N PRO A 107 -14.92 -11.79 1.48
CA PRO A 107 -13.65 -11.08 1.30
C PRO A 107 -13.74 -9.62 1.74
N LYS A 108 -12.76 -9.21 2.55
CA LYS A 108 -12.53 -7.82 2.97
C LYS A 108 -11.21 -7.32 2.39
N THR A 109 -11.05 -6.01 2.28
CA THR A 109 -9.71 -5.45 2.05
C THR A 109 -8.85 -5.72 3.29
N LEU A 110 -7.73 -6.42 3.09
CA LEU A 110 -6.80 -6.77 4.16
C LEU A 110 -5.47 -6.07 3.90
N ASN A 111 -5.01 -5.30 4.89
CA ASN A 111 -3.63 -4.87 4.93
C ASN A 111 -2.75 -6.12 5.13
N ARG A 112 -1.70 -6.23 4.32
CA ARG A 112 -0.78 -7.37 4.30
C ARG A 112 0.65 -6.88 4.19
N MET A 113 1.61 -7.70 4.66
CA MET A 113 3.03 -7.39 4.49
C MET A 113 3.36 -7.31 3.00
N THR A 114 3.76 -6.12 2.56
CA THR A 114 4.21 -5.85 1.20
C THR A 114 5.65 -6.36 1.02
N LYS A 115 6.00 -6.84 -0.17
CA LYS A 115 7.38 -7.20 -0.50
C LYS A 115 8.22 -5.91 -0.50
N PRO A 116 9.23 -5.76 0.36
CA PRO A 116 10.06 -4.56 0.38
C PRO A 116 10.89 -4.47 -0.89
N GLU A 117 10.99 -3.27 -1.44
CA GLU A 117 11.86 -2.97 -2.57
C GLU A 117 12.96 -2.01 -2.12
N LEU A 118 14.07 -2.58 -1.64
CA LEU A 118 15.13 -1.81 -0.97
C LEU A 118 15.82 -0.83 -1.91
N LEU A 119 15.86 -1.12 -3.21
CA LEU A 119 16.39 -0.23 -4.25
C LEU A 119 15.79 1.18 -4.15
N LEU A 120 14.50 1.29 -3.83
CA LEU A 120 13.79 2.57 -3.74
C LEU A 120 14.40 3.51 -2.69
N HIS A 121 15.04 2.99 -1.64
CA HIS A 121 15.70 3.85 -0.65
C HIS A 121 17.04 4.45 -1.16
N TYR A 122 17.63 3.85 -2.18
CA TYR A 122 18.99 4.16 -2.65
C TYR A 122 19.00 4.79 -4.04
N THR A 123 17.94 4.62 -4.83
CA THR A 123 17.80 5.24 -6.15
C THR A 123 17.19 6.64 -6.05
N LEU A 124 17.71 7.57 -6.84
CA LEU A 124 17.10 8.89 -7.04
C LEU A 124 16.94 9.10 -8.54
N ILE A 125 15.71 9.38 -8.97
CA ILE A 125 15.40 9.79 -10.35
C ILE A 125 15.11 11.28 -10.41
N ASP A 126 15.40 11.89 -11.56
CA ASP A 126 14.97 13.25 -11.88
C ASP A 126 13.48 13.27 -12.26
N GLU A 127 12.88 14.46 -12.31
CA GLU A 127 11.51 14.61 -12.81
C GLU A 127 11.41 14.18 -14.28
N GLY A 128 10.30 13.54 -14.65
CA GLY A 128 10.05 13.02 -16.01
C GLY A 128 10.85 11.77 -16.38
N VAL A 129 11.62 11.19 -15.45
CA VAL A 129 12.37 9.94 -15.68
C VAL A 129 11.63 8.77 -15.04
N PRO A 130 11.15 7.78 -15.82
CA PRO A 130 10.48 6.62 -15.25
C PRO A 130 11.47 5.70 -14.51
N LEU A 131 11.06 5.20 -13.35
CA LEU A 131 11.74 4.18 -12.56
C LEU A 131 10.90 2.90 -12.58
N ILE A 132 11.50 1.82 -13.08
CA ILE A 132 10.86 0.50 -13.14
C ILE A 132 11.43 -0.38 -12.03
N THR A 133 10.56 -0.95 -11.19
CA THR A 133 10.97 -1.96 -10.21
C THR A 133 9.78 -2.79 -9.74
N ASP A 134 10.01 -4.08 -9.49
CA ASP A 134 9.03 -5.03 -8.94
C ASP A 134 7.63 -4.95 -9.55
N GLY A 135 7.55 -4.93 -10.89
CA GLY A 135 6.30 -4.86 -11.65
C GLY A 135 5.62 -3.48 -11.66
N ILE A 136 6.30 -2.45 -11.16
CA ILE A 136 5.79 -1.08 -11.06
C ILE A 136 6.60 -0.16 -11.96
N VAL A 137 5.92 0.73 -12.67
CA VAL A 137 6.53 1.89 -13.33
C VAL A 137 6.11 3.12 -12.56
N LEU A 138 7.06 3.87 -11.99
CA LEU A 138 6.77 5.11 -11.28
C LEU A 138 7.50 6.28 -11.92
N GLU A 139 6.87 7.45 -11.90
CA GLU A 139 7.42 8.69 -12.45
C GLU A 139 7.00 9.87 -11.57
N ILE A 140 7.89 10.85 -11.45
CA ILE A 140 7.63 12.05 -10.64
C ILE A 140 7.62 13.27 -11.56
N ASN A 141 6.57 14.07 -11.47
CA ASN A 141 6.33 15.22 -12.32
C ASN A 141 5.77 16.40 -11.53
N ARG A 142 5.90 17.61 -12.08
CA ARG A 142 5.20 18.80 -11.57
C ARG A 142 3.87 19.01 -12.26
N ARG A 143 2.87 19.43 -11.48
CA ARG A 143 1.57 19.86 -12.00
C ARG A 143 1.12 21.17 -11.35
N GLN A 144 0.54 22.04 -12.17
CA GLN A 144 -0.07 23.27 -11.71
C GLN A 144 -1.59 23.09 -11.64
N VAL A 145 -2.16 23.27 -10.45
CA VAL A 145 -3.61 23.41 -10.27
C VAL A 145 -3.91 24.91 -10.31
N LYS A 146 -4.68 25.34 -11.33
CA LYS A 146 -5.01 26.76 -11.55
C LYS A 146 -6.16 27.26 -10.69
N GLU A 147 -7.09 26.39 -10.35
CA GLU A 147 -8.27 26.69 -9.54
C GLU A 147 -8.57 25.49 -8.62
N PRO A 148 -9.09 25.72 -7.40
CA PRO A 148 -9.37 24.62 -6.49
C PRO A 148 -10.33 23.58 -7.08
N ILE A 149 -9.95 22.30 -7.04
CA ILE A 149 -10.78 21.20 -7.57
C ILE A 149 -11.63 20.65 -6.44
N ARG A 150 -12.95 20.61 -6.64
CA ARG A 150 -13.92 20.16 -5.64
C ARG A 150 -14.14 18.65 -5.72
N PHE A 151 -14.19 18.03 -4.54
CA PHE A 151 -14.56 16.64 -4.34
C PHE A 151 -15.66 16.53 -3.29
N ILE A 152 -16.57 15.58 -3.49
CA ILE A 152 -17.63 15.23 -2.54
C ILE A 152 -17.47 13.77 -2.15
N GLY A 153 -17.59 13.47 -0.87
CA GLY A 153 -17.28 12.15 -0.36
C GLY A 153 -17.62 11.94 1.09
N MET A 154 -17.11 10.83 1.63
CA MET A 154 -17.23 10.44 3.02
C MET A 154 -15.91 10.70 3.75
N GLU A 155 -15.99 10.98 5.04
CA GLU A 155 -14.82 11.28 5.87
C GLU A 155 -14.83 10.38 7.10
N LYS A 156 -13.64 9.98 7.54
CA LYS A 156 -13.44 9.25 8.79
C LYS A 156 -12.18 9.72 9.50
N THR A 157 -12.28 9.95 10.80
CA THR A 157 -11.14 10.21 11.66
C THR A 157 -10.48 8.90 12.10
N MET A 158 -9.17 8.83 11.97
CA MET A 158 -8.36 7.63 12.12
C MET A 158 -7.15 7.87 13.03
N PRO A 159 -6.80 6.94 13.94
CA PRO A 159 -5.56 7.00 14.71
C PRO A 159 -4.32 7.01 13.82
N VAL A 160 -3.32 7.85 14.13
CA VAL A 160 -2.08 7.95 13.33
C VAL A 160 -1.25 6.66 13.31
N GLN A 161 -1.48 5.72 14.24
CA GLN A 161 -0.81 4.42 14.23
C GLN A 161 -1.11 3.63 12.94
N PHE A 162 -2.23 3.91 12.27
CA PHE A 162 -2.56 3.29 10.99
C PHE A 162 -1.63 3.72 9.86
N THR A 163 -1.03 4.93 9.89
CA THR A 163 -0.08 5.36 8.84
C THR A 163 1.29 4.72 9.03
N ALA A 164 1.72 4.49 10.28
CA ALA A 164 3.02 3.92 10.60
C ALA A 164 3.17 2.44 10.19
N GLY A 165 2.05 1.72 10.06
CA GLY A 165 2.01 0.30 9.73
C GLY A 165 1.69 -0.02 8.26
N LEU A 166 1.48 0.98 7.39
CA LEU A 166 1.10 0.73 5.99
C LEU A 166 2.19 -0.10 5.28
N GLY A 167 1.76 -1.17 4.61
CA GLY A 167 2.61 -2.15 3.93
C GLY A 167 3.47 -3.05 4.83
N THR A 168 3.43 -2.90 6.16
CA THR A 168 4.26 -3.69 7.10
C THR A 168 3.48 -4.40 8.20
N GLU A 169 2.37 -3.81 8.64
CA GLU A 169 1.42 -4.42 9.55
C GLU A 169 0.28 -5.06 8.77
N SER A 170 -0.30 -6.12 9.34
CA SER A 170 -1.39 -6.88 8.72
C SER A 170 -2.67 -6.77 9.54
N GLY A 171 -3.82 -6.84 8.87
CA GLY A 171 -5.12 -6.68 9.52
C GLY A 171 -6.23 -6.36 8.54
N ILE A 172 -7.44 -6.18 9.05
CA ILE A 172 -8.55 -5.62 8.25
C ILE A 172 -8.25 -4.15 7.97
N ASP A 173 -8.35 -3.74 6.70
CA ASP A 173 -8.19 -2.34 6.34
C ASP A 173 -9.31 -1.50 6.98
N PRO A 174 -9.00 -0.53 7.86
CA PRO A 174 -10.00 0.31 8.48
C PRO A 174 -10.74 1.25 7.51
N LEU A 175 -10.23 1.45 6.29
CA LEU A 175 -10.81 2.27 5.23
C LEU A 175 -11.75 1.48 4.31
N ASP A 176 -11.75 0.14 4.36
CA ASP A 176 -12.63 -0.74 3.56
C ASP A 176 -14.09 -0.29 3.64
N PHE A 177 -14.61 -0.05 4.85
CA PHE A 177 -15.98 0.37 5.06
C PHE A 177 -16.28 1.78 4.52
N LEU A 178 -15.30 2.68 4.52
CA LEU A 178 -15.46 4.05 4.02
C LEU A 178 -15.62 4.03 2.50
N TRP A 179 -14.69 3.39 1.80
CA TRP A 179 -14.72 3.25 0.35
C TRP A 179 -15.95 2.46 -0.13
N ARG A 180 -16.25 1.31 0.49
CA ARG A 180 -17.48 0.55 0.17
C ARG A 180 -18.75 1.37 0.40
N GLY A 181 -18.79 2.14 1.49
CA GLY A 181 -19.89 3.03 1.81
C GLY A 181 -20.09 4.08 0.71
N PHE A 182 -19.00 4.71 0.28
CA PHE A 182 -19.01 5.70 -0.79
C PHE A 182 -19.42 5.09 -2.13
N HIS A 183 -18.80 3.98 -2.54
CA HIS A 183 -19.11 3.31 -3.81
C HIS A 183 -20.56 2.82 -3.91
N LYS A 184 -21.19 2.43 -2.78
CA LYS A 184 -22.61 2.06 -2.76
C LYS A 184 -23.55 3.24 -3.06
N GLN A 185 -23.12 4.47 -2.81
CA GLN A 185 -23.97 5.66 -2.90
C GLN A 185 -23.60 6.58 -4.08
N LYS A 186 -22.35 6.51 -4.59
CA LYS A 186 -21.84 7.44 -5.60
C LYS A 186 -22.67 7.46 -6.88
N GLU A 187 -23.16 6.32 -7.36
CA GLU A 187 -23.98 6.24 -8.59
C GLU A 187 -25.33 6.96 -8.46
N ASN A 188 -25.84 7.11 -7.23
CA ASN A 188 -27.10 7.80 -6.95
C ASN A 188 -26.89 9.27 -6.59
N THR A 189 -25.67 9.78 -6.66
CA THR A 189 -25.31 11.14 -6.25
C THR A 189 -25.08 12.01 -7.48
N SER A 190 -26.00 12.95 -7.71
CA SER A 190 -25.92 13.89 -8.84
C SER A 190 -24.69 14.78 -8.76
N GLY A 191 -24.08 15.07 -9.92
CA GLY A 191 -23.00 16.05 -10.05
C GLY A 191 -21.59 15.50 -9.77
N LEU A 192 -21.45 14.18 -9.56
CA LEU A 192 -20.15 13.50 -9.46
C LEU A 192 -19.60 13.12 -10.84
N PHE A 193 -18.29 13.27 -11.00
CA PHE A 193 -17.52 12.68 -12.09
C PHE A 193 -16.93 11.36 -11.58
N LEU A 194 -17.52 10.23 -12.01
CA LEU A 194 -17.20 8.91 -11.47
C LEU A 194 -15.82 8.36 -11.89
N GLU A 195 -15.20 9.01 -12.88
CA GLU A 195 -13.85 8.70 -13.43
C GLU A 195 -12.75 9.60 -12.81
N GLU A 196 -13.03 10.26 -11.68
CA GLU A 196 -12.03 10.99 -10.91
C GLU A 196 -12.30 10.84 -9.41
N GLU A 197 -11.77 9.78 -8.81
CA GLU A 197 -11.87 9.53 -7.36
C GLU A 197 -10.62 10.00 -6.61
N ILE A 198 -10.77 10.28 -5.31
CA ILE A 198 -9.69 10.75 -4.46
C ILE A 198 -9.77 10.16 -3.04
N GLY A 199 -8.62 9.73 -2.54
CA GLY A 199 -8.37 9.46 -1.13
C GLY A 199 -7.47 10.58 -0.58
N VAL A 200 -7.84 11.21 0.54
CA VAL A 200 -7.03 12.29 1.12
C VAL A 200 -6.80 12.06 2.60
N SER A 201 -5.54 11.96 2.99
CA SER A 201 -5.12 12.02 4.40
C SER A 201 -4.69 13.44 4.75
N TYR A 202 -5.24 14.04 5.81
CA TYR A 202 -4.91 15.39 6.27
C TYR A 202 -5.05 15.52 7.79
N PRO A 203 -4.50 16.58 8.42
CA PRO A 203 -4.42 16.68 9.87
C PRO A 203 -5.80 16.83 10.48
N CYS A 204 -6.00 16.18 11.63
CA CYS A 204 -7.14 16.40 12.51
C CYS A 204 -6.68 17.30 13.68
N PRO A 205 -7.56 18.16 14.24
CA PRO A 205 -7.25 18.89 15.47
C PRO A 205 -6.93 18.00 16.67
N ASP A 206 -7.46 16.76 16.69
CA ASP A 206 -7.27 15.82 17.79
C ASP A 206 -5.87 15.17 17.74
N PRO A 207 -5.03 15.34 18.79
CA PRO A 207 -3.68 14.77 18.82
C PRO A 207 -3.71 13.25 18.68
N GLY A 208 -2.84 12.73 17.81
CA GLY A 208 -2.76 11.29 17.54
C GLY A 208 -3.81 10.77 16.55
N TYR A 209 -4.56 11.67 15.91
CA TYR A 209 -5.51 11.33 14.84
C TYR A 209 -5.25 12.13 13.56
N PHE A 210 -5.72 11.60 12.45
CA PHE A 210 -5.79 12.27 11.15
C PHE A 210 -7.16 12.01 10.53
N ASN A 211 -7.56 12.83 9.56
CA ASN A 211 -8.77 12.60 8.79
C ASN A 211 -8.41 11.93 7.47
N TYR A 212 -9.21 10.93 7.09
CA TYR A 212 -9.19 10.36 5.76
C TYR A 212 -10.52 10.67 5.05
N PHE A 213 -10.44 11.31 3.89
CA PHE A 213 -11.56 11.59 3.01
C PHE A 213 -11.50 10.67 1.79
N ALA A 214 -12.63 10.06 1.43
CA ALA A 214 -12.79 9.25 0.23
C ALA A 214 -13.96 9.80 -0.59
N GLY A 215 -13.73 10.18 -1.84
CA GLY A 215 -14.76 10.82 -2.65
C GLY A 215 -14.47 10.83 -4.13
N ALA A 216 -15.34 11.52 -4.88
CA ALA A 216 -15.20 11.76 -6.31
C ALA A 216 -15.27 13.25 -6.61
N ARG A 217 -14.68 13.66 -7.74
CA ARG A 217 -14.74 15.04 -8.21
C ARG A 217 -16.19 15.45 -8.41
N ALA A 218 -16.51 16.69 -8.10
CA ALA A 218 -17.86 17.22 -8.19
C ALA A 218 -17.93 18.57 -8.90
N GLY A 219 -18.97 18.74 -9.72
CA GLY A 219 -19.31 20.03 -10.35
C GLY A 219 -20.23 20.90 -9.50
N THR A 220 -20.87 20.33 -8.49
CA THR A 220 -21.88 20.97 -7.64
C THR A 220 -21.48 20.91 -6.16
N GLU A 221 -22.26 21.55 -5.30
CA GLU A 221 -22.09 21.46 -3.83
C GLU A 221 -22.50 20.08 -3.28
N ALA A 222 -21.96 19.75 -2.10
CA ALA A 222 -22.28 18.52 -1.38
C ALA A 222 -23.78 18.40 -1.06
N ALA A 223 -24.38 17.28 -1.46
CA ALA A 223 -25.70 16.89 -0.97
C ALA A 223 -25.65 16.60 0.55
N ALA A 224 -26.82 16.67 1.20
CA ALA A 224 -26.92 16.38 2.63
C ALA A 224 -26.37 14.99 2.97
N GLY A 225 -25.44 14.92 3.94
CA GLY A 225 -24.80 13.67 4.37
C GLY A 225 -23.40 13.43 3.81
N TYR A 226 -22.95 14.22 2.82
CA TYR A 226 -21.59 14.19 2.32
C TYR A 226 -20.71 15.29 2.91
N ARG A 227 -19.39 15.08 2.85
CA ARG A 227 -18.38 16.11 3.07
C ARG A 227 -17.86 16.64 1.75
N GLU A 228 -17.41 17.88 1.78
CA GLU A 228 -16.69 18.51 0.68
C GLU A 228 -15.22 18.63 1.05
N TRP A 229 -14.35 18.29 0.11
CA TRP A 229 -12.92 18.55 0.19
C TRP A 229 -12.46 19.23 -1.10
N LYS A 230 -11.52 20.18 -1.00
CA LYS A 230 -10.99 20.91 -2.16
C LYS A 230 -9.50 20.67 -2.28
N LEU A 231 -9.06 20.21 -3.45
CA LEU A 231 -7.65 20.22 -3.82
C LEU A 231 -7.26 21.68 -4.08
N PRO A 232 -6.43 22.31 -3.25
CA PRO A 232 -6.14 23.74 -3.39
C PRO A 232 -5.46 24.06 -4.72
N GLU A 233 -5.62 25.29 -5.21
CA GLU A 233 -4.75 25.81 -6.26
C GLU A 233 -3.29 25.86 -5.78
N GLY A 234 -2.36 25.74 -6.72
CA GLY A 234 -0.92 25.77 -6.45
C GLY A 234 -0.13 24.77 -7.28
N GLU A 235 1.17 24.74 -7.00
CA GLU A 235 2.09 23.78 -7.60
C GLU A 235 2.14 22.49 -6.78
N TYR A 236 2.15 21.36 -7.48
CA TYR A 236 2.20 20.03 -6.90
C TYR A 236 3.38 19.26 -7.47
N ILE A 237 4.01 18.45 -6.61
CA ILE A 237 4.75 17.28 -7.08
C ILE A 237 3.78 16.11 -7.11
N VAL A 238 3.79 15.38 -8.22
CA VAL A 238 2.91 14.25 -8.48
C VAL A 238 3.76 13.02 -8.75
N CYS A 239 3.60 12.00 -7.92
CA CYS A 239 4.16 10.66 -8.15
C CYS A 239 3.08 9.80 -8.80
N SER A 240 3.19 9.57 -10.11
CA SER A 240 2.33 8.65 -10.86
C SER A 240 2.96 7.27 -10.89
N PHE A 241 2.16 6.22 -10.72
CA PHE A 241 2.66 4.86 -10.81
C PHE A 241 1.63 3.90 -11.39
N GLU A 242 2.13 2.90 -12.11
CA GLU A 242 1.37 1.89 -12.82
C GLU A 242 1.74 0.48 -12.34
N ALA A 243 0.77 -0.43 -12.38
CA ALA A 243 0.96 -1.86 -12.13
C ALA A 243 0.01 -2.69 -13.00
N GLU A 244 0.21 -4.01 -13.01
CA GLU A 244 -0.52 -4.94 -13.89
C GLU A 244 -2.04 -4.97 -13.71
N ASN A 245 -2.54 -4.61 -12.52
CA ASN A 245 -3.97 -4.58 -12.20
C ASN A 245 -4.23 -3.73 -10.94
N PHE A 246 -5.50 -3.41 -10.70
CA PHE A 246 -5.92 -2.60 -9.55
C PHE A 246 -5.53 -3.19 -8.20
N GLU A 247 -5.55 -4.52 -8.03
CA GLU A 247 -5.15 -5.14 -6.77
C GLU A 247 -3.65 -4.93 -6.50
N ALA A 248 -2.80 -5.14 -7.50
CA ALA A 248 -1.37 -4.86 -7.41
C ALA A 248 -1.09 -3.37 -7.14
N LEU A 249 -1.87 -2.47 -7.73
CA LEU A 249 -1.77 -1.03 -7.47
C LEU A 249 -2.00 -0.69 -6.00
N VAL A 250 -3.14 -1.06 -5.43
CA VAL A 250 -3.52 -0.60 -4.09
C VAL A 250 -2.87 -1.40 -2.96
N MET A 251 -2.52 -2.67 -3.21
CA MET A 251 -1.98 -3.56 -2.18
C MET A 251 -0.46 -3.58 -2.12
N ASP A 252 0.21 -3.08 -3.16
CA ASP A 252 1.66 -3.14 -3.29
C ASP A 252 2.24 -1.81 -3.79
N ALA A 253 1.88 -1.41 -5.01
CA ALA A 253 2.49 -0.26 -5.67
C ALA A 253 2.29 1.06 -4.92
N LEU A 254 1.09 1.30 -4.39
CA LEU A 254 0.76 2.49 -3.62
C LEU A 254 1.69 2.64 -2.41
N TYR A 255 1.95 1.57 -1.67
CA TYR A 255 2.83 1.61 -0.50
C TYR A 255 4.28 1.88 -0.89
N LYS A 256 4.78 1.21 -1.93
CA LYS A 256 6.14 1.44 -2.45
C LYS A 256 6.30 2.87 -2.98
N ALA A 257 5.32 3.37 -3.71
CA ALA A 257 5.30 4.74 -4.21
C ALA A 257 5.25 5.76 -3.08
N GLN A 258 4.42 5.58 -2.05
CA GLN A 258 4.40 6.45 -0.87
C GLN A 258 5.73 6.46 -0.12
N GLN A 259 6.32 5.28 0.13
CA GLN A 259 7.62 5.16 0.79
C GLN A 259 8.75 5.81 -0.02
N TYR A 260 8.74 5.60 -1.34
CA TYR A 260 9.71 6.24 -2.22
C TYR A 260 9.55 7.75 -2.23
N PHE A 261 8.33 8.22 -2.46
CA PHE A 261 8.01 9.62 -2.68
C PHE A 261 8.28 10.48 -1.45
N TYR A 262 7.68 10.11 -0.30
CA TYR A 262 7.83 10.87 0.94
C TYR A 262 9.09 10.49 1.74
N GLY A 263 9.56 9.25 1.64
CA GLY A 263 10.71 8.77 2.40
C GLY A 263 12.06 9.02 1.73
N THR A 264 12.09 9.15 0.39
CA THR A 264 13.35 9.25 -0.38
C THR A 264 13.37 10.47 -1.28
N TRP A 265 12.40 10.63 -2.18
CA TRP A 265 12.48 11.62 -3.25
C TRP A 265 12.29 13.06 -2.74
N ILE A 266 11.18 13.36 -2.05
CA ILE A 266 10.89 14.69 -1.50
C ILE A 266 12.00 15.17 -0.56
N PRO A 267 12.46 14.38 0.44
CA PRO A 267 13.52 14.81 1.36
C PRO A 267 14.86 15.08 0.65
N LYS A 268 15.25 14.26 -0.34
CA LYS A 268 16.49 14.46 -1.09
C LYS A 268 16.46 15.72 -1.96
N HIS A 269 15.28 16.10 -2.46
CA HIS A 269 15.05 17.35 -3.18
C HIS A 269 14.81 18.56 -2.25
N LYS A 270 14.80 18.35 -0.93
CA LYS A 270 14.62 19.38 0.11
C LYS A 270 13.33 20.19 -0.07
N LEU A 271 12.28 19.55 -0.60
CA LEU A 271 10.98 20.18 -0.78
C LEU A 271 10.18 20.13 0.51
N GLN A 272 9.38 21.17 0.75
CA GLN A 272 8.37 21.19 1.80
C GLN A 272 6.99 21.12 1.14
N THR A 273 6.08 20.36 1.75
CA THR A 273 4.73 20.18 1.23
C THR A 273 3.71 20.48 2.30
N GLU A 274 2.53 20.91 1.87
CA GLU A 274 1.37 21.05 2.74
C GLU A 274 1.08 19.71 3.45
N PRO A 275 0.49 19.73 4.66
CA PRO A 275 0.39 18.55 5.50
C PRO A 275 -0.76 17.62 5.10
N PHE A 276 -0.99 17.41 3.79
CA PHE A 276 -1.92 16.42 3.27
C PHE A 276 -1.27 15.52 2.21
N CYS A 277 -1.82 14.33 2.05
CA CYS A 277 -1.50 13.39 0.98
C CYS A 277 -2.78 13.11 0.20
N ALA A 278 -2.80 13.42 -1.09
CA ALA A 278 -3.94 13.18 -1.98
C ALA A 278 -3.61 12.06 -2.98
N GLU A 279 -4.29 10.94 -2.88
CA GLU A 279 -4.25 9.80 -3.81
C GLU A 279 -5.37 9.98 -4.82
N ARG A 280 -5.05 10.12 -6.10
CA ARG A 280 -6.04 10.26 -7.18
C ARG A 280 -6.11 8.99 -8.00
N TYR A 281 -7.33 8.59 -8.29
CA TYR A 281 -7.70 7.38 -9.01
C TYR A 281 -8.51 7.80 -10.23
N ALA A 282 -8.29 7.16 -11.39
CA ALA A 282 -9.24 7.27 -12.49
C ALA A 282 -10.56 6.64 -12.02
N ASP A 283 -10.56 5.37 -11.66
CA ASP A 283 -11.65 4.75 -10.92
C ASP A 283 -11.12 3.60 -10.03
N HIS A 284 -12.05 2.86 -9.39
CA HIS A 284 -11.75 1.61 -8.67
C HIS A 284 -12.18 0.37 -9.48
N SER A 285 -12.11 0.44 -10.82
CA SER A 285 -12.35 -0.71 -11.68
C SER A 285 -11.10 -1.60 -11.75
N PRO A 286 -11.24 -2.90 -12.05
CA PRO A 286 -10.11 -3.79 -12.28
C PRO A 286 -9.17 -3.33 -13.41
N GLU A 287 -9.66 -2.49 -14.33
CA GLU A 287 -8.90 -1.96 -15.47
C GLU A 287 -8.11 -0.69 -15.13
N THR A 288 -8.35 -0.07 -13.97
CA THR A 288 -7.50 1.03 -13.53
C THR A 288 -6.07 0.51 -13.32
N GLY A 289 -5.18 0.98 -14.20
CA GLY A 289 -3.77 0.60 -14.25
C GLY A 289 -2.83 1.64 -13.63
N SER A 290 -3.33 2.80 -13.19
CA SER A 290 -2.51 3.89 -12.66
C SER A 290 -3.13 4.63 -11.47
N ILE A 291 -2.30 5.05 -10.52
CA ILE A 291 -2.68 5.94 -9.40
C ILE A 291 -1.67 7.08 -9.32
N GLU A 292 -2.10 8.23 -8.80
CA GLU A 292 -1.23 9.37 -8.56
C GLU A 292 -1.25 9.81 -7.08
N ILE A 293 -0.08 10.09 -6.50
CA ILE A 293 0.04 10.75 -5.20
C ILE A 293 0.45 12.20 -5.42
N TRP A 294 -0.35 13.12 -4.90
CA TRP A 294 -0.20 14.56 -5.05
C TRP A 294 0.22 15.20 -3.74
N ALA A 295 1.33 15.93 -3.77
CA ALA A 295 1.82 16.73 -2.65
C ALA A 295 1.97 18.19 -3.08
N LYS A 296 1.19 19.09 -2.47
CA LYS A 296 1.26 20.53 -2.77
C LYS A 296 2.55 21.10 -2.19
N VAL A 297 3.35 21.77 -3.01
CA VAL A 297 4.59 22.41 -2.57
C VAL A 297 4.27 23.68 -1.79
N ILE A 298 4.93 23.86 -0.63
CA ILE A 298 4.92 25.13 0.09
C ILE A 298 5.92 26.04 -0.63
N GLN A 299 5.43 27.10 -1.26
CA GLN A 299 6.31 28.12 -1.82
C GLN A 299 7.03 28.83 -0.66
N PRO A 300 8.36 29.00 -0.73
CA PRO A 300 9.13 29.70 0.28
C PRO A 300 8.77 31.19 0.38
#